data_AF-A0A6G3Y1R1-F1
#
_entry.id   AF-A0A6G3Y1R1-F1
#
_cell.length_a   1.000
_cell.length_b   1.000
_cell.length_c   1.000
_cell.angle_alpha   90.00
_cell.angle_beta   90.00
_cell.angle_gamma   90.00
#
_symmetry.space_group_name_H-M   'P 1'
#
loop_
_entity.id
_entity.type
_entity.pdbx_description
1 polymer ?
#
loop_
_entity_poly.entity_id
_entity_poly.type
_entity_poly.pdbx_seq_one_letter_code
_entity_poly.pdbx_strand_id
1 'polypeptide(L)'
;LWFTDVLGFLKSVAVAPAELEQAFDEGIGFDGSAIEGFARVYESDMIAKPDPGTFQILPWRAEAPGTARMFCDILMPDGSPSFA
;
A
#
# COMPACT_ATOMS: atom_id res chain seq x y z
N LEU A 1 0.58 1.36 5.59
CA LEU A 1 0.28 0.42 4.50
C LEU A 1 1.58 -0.04 3.86
N TRP A 2 1.80 -1.35 3.76
CA TRP A 2 3.05 -1.95 3.29
C TRP A 2 2.82 -2.79 2.04
N PHE A 3 3.76 -2.80 1.12
CA PHE A 3 3.76 -3.66 -0.05
C PHE A 3 5.20 -3.94 -0.48
N THR A 4 5.41 -4.88 -1.39
CA THR A 4 6.74 -5.19 -1.93
C THR A 4 6.81 -4.80 -3.39
N ASP A 5 7.95 -4.26 -3.83
CA ASP A 5 8.22 -4.12 -5.25
C ASP A 5 8.65 -5.45 -5.89
N VAL A 6 8.87 -5.44 -7.21
CA VAL A 6 9.24 -6.62 -8.00
C VAL A 6 10.60 -7.20 -7.57
N LEU A 7 11.48 -6.37 -7.03
CA LEU A 7 12.78 -6.77 -6.52
C LEU A 7 12.72 -7.30 -5.08
N GLY A 8 11.54 -7.29 -4.46
CA GLY A 8 11.30 -7.77 -3.10
C GLY A 8 11.60 -6.74 -2.01
N PHE A 9 11.84 -5.47 -2.36
CA PHE A 9 12.01 -4.43 -1.36
C PHE A 9 10.67 -4.03 -0.77
N LEU A 10 10.64 -3.98 0.56
CA LEU A 10 9.49 -3.48 1.30
C LEU A 10 9.34 -1.96 1.09
N LYS A 11 8.17 -1.55 0.64
CA LYS A 11 7.74 -0.15 0.54
C LYS A 11 6.64 0.12 1.56
N SER A 12 6.46 1.39 1.91
CA SER A 12 5.41 1.80 2.84
C SER A 12 4.85 3.17 2.53
N VAL A 13 3.52 3.30 2.63
CA VAL A 13 2.83 4.60 2.68
C VAL A 13 2.13 4.76 4.03
N ALA A 14 2.24 5.96 4.62
CA ALA A 14 1.56 6.33 5.85
C ALA A 14 0.19 6.94 5.52
N VAL A 15 -0.80 6.64 6.36
CA VAL A 15 -2.19 7.03 6.15
C VAL A 15 -2.72 7.52 7.48
N ALA A 16 -3.47 8.63 7.48
CA ALA A 16 -4.10 9.10 8.70
C ALA A 16 -5.26 8.16 9.10
N PRO A 17 -5.54 7.94 10.39
CA PRO A 17 -6.67 7.12 10.81
C PRO A 17 -8.02 7.54 10.21
N ALA A 18 -8.20 8.84 9.94
CA ALA A 18 -9.40 9.39 9.33
C ALA A 18 -9.59 8.99 7.86
N GLU A 19 -8.52 8.59 7.16
CA GLU A 19 -8.55 8.19 5.75
C GLU A 19 -8.69 6.66 5.59
N LEU A 20 -8.68 5.92 6.70
CA LEU A 20 -8.62 4.46 6.68
C LEU A 20 -9.88 3.81 6.09
N GLU A 21 -11.05 4.37 6.39
CA GLU A 21 -12.32 3.87 5.84
C GLU A 21 -12.34 4.00 4.31
N GLN A 22 -11.99 5.18 3.78
CA GLN A 22 -11.85 5.39 2.35
C GLN A 22 -10.77 4.48 1.73
N ALA A 23 -9.65 4.27 2.42
CA ALA A 23 -8.61 3.34 1.96
C ALA A 23 -9.13 1.90 1.82
N PHE A 24 -10.06 1.46 2.66
CA PHE A 24 -10.69 0.14 2.51
C PHE A 24 -11.71 0.08 1.38
N ASP A 25 -12.39 1.19 1.06
CA ASP A 25 -13.41 1.22 0.00
C ASP A 25 -12.78 1.41 -1.38
N GLU A 26 -11.93 2.41 -1.55
CA GLU A 26 -11.38 2.84 -2.84
C GLU A 26 -9.92 2.38 -3.03
N GLY A 27 -9.19 2.12 -1.93
CA GLY A 27 -7.74 1.95 -1.97
C GLY A 27 -7.02 3.30 -1.97
N ILE A 28 -5.69 3.28 -1.96
CA ILE A 28 -4.87 4.49 -1.95
C ILE A 28 -4.08 4.63 -3.24
N GLY A 29 -4.30 5.74 -3.93
CA GLY A 29 -3.51 6.11 -5.11
C GLY A 29 -2.06 6.41 -4.75
N PHE A 30 -1.12 5.86 -5.51
CA PHE A 30 0.30 6.20 -5.44
C PHE A 30 0.94 6.12 -6.83
N ASP A 31 2.07 6.81 -6.99
CA ASP A 31 2.82 6.79 -8.25
C ASP A 31 3.51 5.43 -8.45
N GLY A 32 3.13 4.72 -9.53
CA GLY A 32 3.69 3.43 -9.91
C GLY A 32 5.20 3.46 -10.17
N SER A 33 5.79 4.64 -10.38
CA SER A 33 7.25 4.82 -10.45
C SER A 33 7.97 4.39 -9.15
N ALA A 34 7.26 4.34 -8.02
CA ALA A 34 7.78 3.87 -6.74
C ALA A 34 8.09 2.35 -6.71
N ILE A 35 7.61 1.59 -7.71
CA ILE A 35 7.86 0.15 -7.85
C ILE A 35 9.02 -0.08 -8.82
N GLU A 36 10.19 -0.33 -8.26
CA GLU A 36 11.37 -0.63 -9.05
C GLU A 36 11.21 -1.99 -9.76
N GLY A 37 11.58 -2.03 -11.05
CA GLY A 37 11.39 -3.20 -11.92
C GLY A 37 10.04 -3.26 -12.64
N PHE A 38 9.07 -2.43 -12.25
CA PHE A 38 7.75 -2.34 -12.90
C PHE A 38 7.62 -1.10 -13.82
N ALA A 39 8.27 0.01 -13.45
CA ALA A 39 8.06 1.35 -14.01
C ALA A 39 8.64 1.65 -15.41
N ARG A 40 9.15 0.69 -16.19
CA ARG A 40 9.74 1.02 -17.52
C ARG A 40 8.71 1.30 -18.61
N VAL A 41 7.44 0.94 -18.41
CA VAL A 41 6.42 1.03 -19.47
C VAL A 41 5.22 1.91 -19.06
N TYR A 42 5.00 2.13 -17.77
CA TYR A 42 3.85 2.91 -17.29
C TYR A 42 4.19 3.69 -16.02
N GLU A 43 4.42 5.00 -16.16
CA GLU A 43 4.26 6.00 -15.09
C GLU A 43 2.76 6.19 -14.80
N SER A 44 2.07 5.09 -14.50
CA SER A 44 0.64 5.10 -14.24
C SER A 44 0.41 5.12 -12.74
N ASP A 45 -0.56 5.94 -12.34
CA ASP A 45 -1.13 5.87 -11.00
C ASP A 45 -1.53 4.42 -10.71
N MET A 46 -1.25 3.95 -9.50
CA MET A 46 -1.61 2.63 -9.01
C MET A 46 -2.39 2.75 -7.71
N ILE A 47 -3.11 1.68 -7.36
CA ILE A 47 -3.93 1.64 -6.16
C ILE A 47 -3.35 0.60 -5.20
N ALA A 48 -3.01 1.03 -3.99
CA ALA A 48 -2.67 0.14 -2.88
C ALA A 48 -3.94 -0.18 -2.10
N LYS A 49 -4.38 -1.44 -2.12
CA LYS A 49 -5.58 -1.92 -1.43
C LYS A 49 -5.19 -2.63 -0.12
N PRO A 50 -5.52 -2.08 1.06
CA PRO A 50 -5.18 -2.69 2.34
C PRO A 50 -5.91 -4.02 2.57
N ASP A 51 -5.19 -5.05 3.03
CA ASP A 51 -5.78 -6.28 3.56
C ASP A 51 -5.94 -6.17 5.09
N PRO A 52 -7.17 -6.02 5.63
CA PRO A 52 -7.41 -5.92 7.06
C PRO A 52 -7.03 -7.19 7.84
N GLY A 53 -6.99 -8.36 7.18
CA GLY A 53 -6.56 -9.62 7.79
C GLY A 53 -5.09 -9.63 8.20
N THR A 54 -4.29 -8.70 7.66
CA THR A 54 -2.85 -8.57 7.95
C THR A 54 -2.52 -7.49 9.00
N PHE A 55 -3.55 -6.92 9.63
CA PHE A 55 -3.37 -5.84 10.59
C PHE A 55 -2.48 -6.25 11.77
N GLN A 56 -1.47 -5.43 12.05
CA GLN A 56 -0.58 -5.63 13.19
C GLN A 56 -0.09 -4.30 13.75
N ILE A 57 -0.16 -4.12 15.06
CA ILE A 57 0.49 -2.99 15.75
C ILE A 57 2.01 -3.19 15.69
N LEU A 58 2.75 -2.13 15.37
CA LEU A 58 4.20 -2.16 15.39
C LEU A 58 4.68 -2.12 16.85
N PRO A 59 5.34 -3.17 17.37
CA PRO A 59 5.64 -3.27 18.79
C PRO A 59 6.61 -2.18 19.28
N TRP A 60 7.50 -1.69 18.40
CA TRP A 60 8.42 -0.58 18.68
C TRP A 60 7.80 0.82 18.50
N ARG A 61 6.52 0.91 18.14
CA ARG A 61 5.74 2.17 18.05
C ARG A 61 4.38 2.01 18.73
N ALA A 62 4.35 1.31 19.86
CA ALA A 62 3.10 1.04 20.59
C ALA A 62 2.63 2.24 21.43
N GLU A 63 3.51 3.22 21.71
CA GLU A 63 3.16 4.41 22.49
C GLU A 63 2.20 5.33 21.72
N ALA A 64 1.25 5.92 22.45
CA ALA A 64 0.15 6.69 21.85
C ALA A 64 0.65 7.98 21.15
N PRO A 65 0.20 8.28 19.91
CA PRO A 65 -0.65 7.44 19.06
C PRO A 65 0.14 6.29 18.43
N GLY A 66 -0.23 5.05 18.75
CA GLY A 66 0.48 3.86 18.29
C GLY A 66 0.43 3.72 16.77
N THR A 67 1.47 3.14 16.17
CA THR A 67 1.51 2.88 14.72
C THR A 67 1.16 1.41 14.44
N ALA A 68 0.32 1.17 13.45
CA ALA A 68 0.03 -0.15 12.94
C ALA A 68 0.40 -0.27 11.46
N ARG A 69 0.45 -1.52 10.98
CA ARG A 69 0.67 -1.87 9.59
C ARG A 69 -0.42 -2.82 9.11
N MET A 70 -0.62 -2.79 7.79
CA MET A 70 -1.32 -3.78 6.99
C MET A 70 -0.53 -3.93 5.70
N PHE A 71 -0.51 -5.13 5.14
CA PHE A 71 -0.07 -5.34 3.76
C PHE A 71 -1.14 -4.89 2.77
N CYS A 72 -0.72 -4.60 1.55
CA CYS A 72 -1.59 -4.16 0.48
C CYS A 72 -1.34 -4.96 -0.78
N ASP A 73 -2.42 -5.25 -1.48
CA ASP A 73 -2.37 -5.67 -2.87
C ASP A 73 -2.27 -4.44 -3.76
N ILE A 74 -1.50 -4.55 -4.85
CA ILE A 74 -1.35 -3.47 -5.83
C ILE A 74 -2.30 -3.74 -7.00
N LEU A 75 -3.16 -2.78 -7.28
CA LEU A 75 -4.14 -2.81 -8.35
C LEU A 75 -3.83 -1.71 -9.38
N MET A 76 -4.24 -1.95 -10.61
CA MET A 76 -4.31 -0.93 -11.65
C MET A 76 -5.47 0.05 -11.37
N PRO A 77 -5.51 1.24 -11.97
CA PRO A 77 -6.61 2.21 -11.79
C PRO A 77 -8.01 1.67 -12.13
N ASP A 78 -8.09 0.66 -12.99
CA ASP A 78 -9.34 -0.01 -13.35
C ASP A 78 -9.78 -1.07 -12.33
N GLY A 79 -9.02 -1.25 -11.24
CA GLY A 79 -9.25 -2.22 -10.17
C GLY A 79 -8.79 -3.63 -10.50
N SER A 80 -8.22 -3.88 -11.68
CA SER A 80 -7.63 -5.17 -12.00
C SER A 80 -6.34 -5.40 -11.20
N PRO A 81 -6.02 -6.66 -10.81
CA PRO A 81 -4.78 -6.93 -10.12
C PRO A 81 -3.57 -6.55 -10.97
N SER A 82 -2.57 -5.94 -10.35
CA SER A 82 -1.28 -5.71 -10.99
C SER A 82 -0.52 -7.04 -11.06
N PHE A 83 -0.65 -7.75 -12.17
CA PHE A 83 0.15 -8.93 -12.46
C PHE A 83 1.49 -8.48 -13.05
N ALA A 84 2.55 -8.53 -12.24
CA ALA A 84 3.92 -8.45 -12.71
C ALA A 84 4.32 -9.70 -13.51
#